data_AF-A0A399XCU1-F1
#
_entry.id   AF-A0A399XCU1-F1
#
_cell.length_a   1.000
_cell.length_b   1.000
_cell.length_c   1.000
_cell.angle_alpha   90.00
_cell.angle_beta   90.00
_cell.angle_gamma   90.00
#
_symmetry.space_group_name_H-M   'P 1'
#
loop_
_entity.id
_entity.type
_entity.pdbx_description
1 polymer ?
#
loop_
_entity_poly.entity_id
_entity_poly.type
_entity_poly.pdbx_seq_one_letter_code
_entity_poly.pdbx_strand_id
1 'polypeptide(L)'
;MIAGRPDHDDEHPPATDVLDACVASLRSKRNHLRACATAADVMLTSPQRGEAVQVDLEHRDGHALTVVLPYAKNRRRDINYGPIQAHAGPHRIWETPER
;
A
#
# COMPACT_ATOMS: atom_id res chain seq x y z
N MET A 1 -6.91 -8.06 11.35
CA MET A 1 -6.14 -7.57 12.52
C MET A 1 -4.67 -7.60 12.21
N ILE A 2 -4.02 -6.43 12.34
CA ILE A 2 -2.57 -6.23 12.25
C ILE A 2 -1.95 -6.90 13.50
N ALA A 3 -0.96 -7.75 13.31
CA ALA A 3 -0.37 -8.57 14.37
C ALA A 3 0.65 -7.83 15.26
N GLY A 4 1.01 -6.58 14.94
CA GLY A 4 1.94 -5.77 15.71
C GLY A 4 1.34 -4.40 16.04
N ARG A 5 1.59 -3.92 17.26
CA ARG A 5 1.41 -2.50 17.62
C ARG A 5 2.39 -1.68 16.77
N PRO A 6 1.94 -0.71 15.97
CA PRO A 6 2.84 0.19 15.26
C PRO A 6 3.39 1.30 16.17
N ASP A 7 2.83 1.50 17.37
CA ASP A 7 3.25 2.49 18.35
C ASP A 7 4.22 1.87 19.35
N HIS A 8 5.49 2.28 19.29
CA HIS A 8 6.44 1.98 20.35
C HIS A 8 6.39 2.97 21.53
N ASP A 9 5.58 4.05 21.46
CA ASP A 9 5.21 4.98 22.55
C ASP A 9 4.57 6.31 22.01
N ASP A 10 4.28 6.42 20.70
CA ASP A 10 3.72 7.61 20.04
C ASP A 10 2.29 7.36 19.53
N GLU A 11 1.35 8.27 19.83
CA GLU A 11 -0.05 8.22 19.38
C GLU A 11 -0.18 8.49 17.87
N HIS A 12 0.84 9.10 17.24
CA HIS A 12 0.86 9.44 15.82
C HIS A 12 2.12 8.87 15.14
N PRO A 13 2.26 7.55 15.04
CA PRO A 13 3.44 6.95 14.42
C PRO A 13 3.56 7.38 12.95
N PRO A 14 4.79 7.48 12.41
CA PRO A 14 5.01 7.69 10.99
C PRO A 14 4.22 6.67 10.14
N ALA A 15 3.62 7.13 9.05
CA ALA A 15 2.81 6.26 8.18
C ALA A 15 3.60 5.06 7.63
N THR A 16 4.93 5.22 7.46
CA THR A 16 5.86 4.16 7.08
C THR A 16 5.85 3.00 8.07
N ASP A 17 5.83 3.30 9.36
CA ASP A 17 5.95 2.30 10.43
C ASP A 17 4.65 1.50 10.52
N VAL A 18 3.51 2.17 10.34
CA VAL A 18 2.19 1.52 10.26
C VAL A 18 2.10 0.60 9.04
N LEU A 19 2.59 1.05 7.88
CA LEU A 19 2.64 0.24 6.66
C LEU A 19 3.55 -0.98 6.84
N ASP A 20 4.71 -0.80 7.47
CA ASP A 20 5.66 -1.88 7.73
C ASP A 20 5.07 -2.92 8.70
N ALA A 21 4.34 -2.48 9.74
CA ALA A 21 3.60 -3.38 10.62
C ALA A 21 2.49 -4.16 9.88
N CYS A 22 1.79 -3.51 8.95
CA CYS A 22 0.80 -4.18 8.09
C CYS A 22 1.46 -5.27 7.23
N VAL A 23 2.56 -4.94 6.59
CA VAL A 23 3.34 -5.86 5.74
C VAL A 23 3.88 -7.02 6.58
N ALA A 24 4.43 -6.77 7.76
CA ALA A 24 4.90 -7.83 8.66
C ALA A 24 3.75 -8.78 9.07
N SER A 25 2.59 -8.22 9.38
CA SER A 25 1.38 -9.00 9.69
C SER A 25 0.92 -9.86 8.49
N LEU A 26 0.90 -9.31 7.28
CA LEU A 26 0.55 -10.06 6.07
C LEU A 26 1.58 -11.17 5.79
N ARG A 27 2.87 -10.88 5.95
CA ARG A 27 3.96 -11.85 5.80
C ARG A 27 3.85 -13.01 6.78
N SER A 28 3.47 -12.75 8.03
CA SER A 28 3.25 -13.81 9.04
C SER A 28 2.12 -14.79 8.64
N LYS A 29 1.20 -14.36 7.77
CA LYS A 29 0.04 -15.15 7.32
C LYS A 29 0.20 -15.67 5.88
N ARG A 30 1.35 -15.47 5.24
CA ARG A 30 1.57 -15.73 3.81
C ARG A 30 1.21 -17.16 3.37
N ASN A 31 1.37 -18.15 4.25
CA ASN A 31 1.05 -19.56 3.96
C ASN A 31 -0.47 -19.84 3.88
N HIS A 32 -1.30 -18.91 4.38
CA HIS A 32 -2.76 -19.01 4.38
C HIS A 32 -3.43 -18.05 3.39
N LEU A 33 -2.64 -17.28 2.65
CA LEU A 33 -3.13 -16.26 1.72
C LEU A 33 -2.77 -16.68 0.28
N ARG A 34 -3.67 -16.38 -0.65
CA ARG A 34 -3.39 -16.47 -2.09
C ARG A 34 -2.93 -15.14 -2.65
N ALA A 35 -3.51 -14.07 -2.13
CA ALA A 35 -3.16 -12.69 -2.42
C ALA A 35 -3.42 -11.83 -1.19
N CYS A 36 -2.76 -10.68 -1.13
CA CYS A 36 -3.06 -9.63 -0.18
C CYS A 36 -2.75 -8.26 -0.76
N ALA A 37 -3.32 -7.23 -0.17
CA ALA A 37 -3.02 -5.86 -0.52
C ALA A 37 -2.98 -4.96 0.71
N THR A 38 -2.20 -3.89 0.64
CA THR A 38 -2.25 -2.74 1.54
C THR A 38 -2.76 -1.53 0.76
N ALA A 39 -3.66 -0.76 1.36
CA ALA A 39 -4.15 0.49 0.79
C ALA A 39 -3.78 1.64 1.72
N ALA A 40 -3.22 2.71 1.18
CA ALA A 40 -2.85 3.90 1.93
C ALA A 40 -3.08 5.18 1.13
N ASP A 41 -3.38 6.24 1.86
CA ASP A 41 -3.32 7.59 1.34
C ASP A 41 -1.85 8.04 1.28
N VAL A 42 -1.40 8.50 0.13
CA VAL A 42 -0.01 8.89 -0.12
C VAL A 42 0.06 10.27 -0.77
N MET A 43 1.15 10.98 -0.50
CA MET A 43 1.50 12.21 -1.19
C MET A 43 2.45 11.88 -2.34
N LEU A 44 1.98 12.00 -3.58
CA LEU A 44 2.82 11.95 -4.76
C LEU A 44 3.73 13.17 -4.77
N THR A 45 5.00 12.98 -5.11
CA THR A 45 6.02 14.04 -5.19
C THR A 45 6.55 14.26 -6.60
N SER A 46 6.39 13.28 -7.48
CA SER A 46 6.80 13.31 -8.89
C SER A 46 5.89 12.38 -9.70
N PRO A 47 5.55 12.70 -10.97
CA PRO A 47 5.95 13.90 -11.73
C PRO A 47 5.21 15.19 -11.33
N GLN A 48 4.09 15.07 -10.61
CA GLN A 48 3.34 16.20 -10.07
C GLN A 48 2.96 15.90 -8.62
N ARG A 49 2.98 16.94 -7.77
CA ARG A 49 2.61 16.80 -6.36
C ARG A 49 1.09 16.67 -6.21
N GLY A 50 0.61 15.69 -5.45
CA GLY A 50 -0.82 15.50 -5.22
C GLY A 50 -1.13 14.35 -4.27
N GLU A 51 -2.37 14.29 -3.76
CA GLU A 51 -2.85 13.16 -2.97
C GLU A 51 -3.25 12.00 -3.88
N ALA A 52 -3.02 10.78 -3.43
CA ALA A 52 -3.43 9.58 -4.14
C ALA A 52 -3.73 8.44 -3.17
N VAL A 53 -4.61 7.53 -3.59
CA VAL A 53 -4.71 6.22 -2.96
C VAL A 53 -3.71 5.30 -3.65
N GLN A 54 -2.77 4.76 -2.89
CA GLN A 54 -1.86 3.70 -3.34
C GLN A 54 -2.34 2.35 -2.81
N VAL A 55 -2.42 1.37 -3.70
CA VAL A 55 -2.68 -0.03 -3.37
C VAL A 55 -1.49 -0.86 -3.83
N ASP A 56 -0.77 -1.45 -2.88
CA ASP A 56 0.27 -2.44 -3.15
C ASP A 56 -0.33 -3.83 -2.98
N LEU A 57 -0.34 -4.61 -4.05
CA LEU A 57 -0.92 -5.94 -4.12
C LEU A 57 0.15 -6.96 -4.46
N GLU A 58 0.08 -8.11 -3.80
CA GLU A 58 0.94 -9.25 -4.10
C GLU A 58 0.12 -10.55 -4.14
N HIS A 59 0.44 -11.42 -5.09
CA HIS A 59 -0.09 -12.77 -5.24
C HIS A 59 1.04 -13.79 -5.04
N ARG A 60 0.75 -14.91 -4.36
CA ARG A 60 1.73 -15.95 -4.02
C ARG A 60 2.44 -16.57 -5.24
N ASP A 61 1.79 -16.50 -6.41
CA ASP A 61 2.31 -17.04 -7.67
C ASP A 61 3.32 -16.08 -8.35
N GLY A 62 3.73 -15.00 -7.67
CA GLY A 62 4.79 -14.10 -8.13
C GLY A 62 4.31 -12.84 -8.85
N HIS A 63 3.03 -12.48 -8.75
CA HIS A 63 2.54 -11.20 -9.27
C HIS A 63 2.55 -10.13 -8.18
N ALA A 64 3.28 -9.04 -8.39
CA ALA A 64 3.24 -7.85 -7.55
C ALA A 64 2.87 -6.62 -8.38
N LEU A 65 1.89 -5.85 -7.91
CA LEU A 65 1.41 -4.64 -8.57
C LEU A 65 1.30 -3.51 -7.57
N THR A 66 1.68 -2.32 -8.00
CA THR A 66 1.33 -1.07 -7.32
C THR A 66 0.34 -0.32 -8.20
N VAL A 67 -0.79 0.03 -7.61
CA VAL A 67 -1.86 0.80 -8.25
C VAL A 67 -1.95 2.15 -7.55
N VAL A 68 -1.87 3.23 -8.31
CA VAL A 68 -2.00 4.59 -7.83
C VAL A 68 -3.24 5.23 -8.45
N LEU A 69 -4.13 5.72 -7.60
CA LEU A 69 -5.31 6.48 -7.98
C LEU A 69 -5.19 7.90 -7.42
N PRO A 70 -4.72 8.87 -8.22
CA PRO A 70 -4.70 10.26 -7.82
C PRO A 70 -6.10 10.76 -7.50
N TYR A 71 -6.24 11.62 -6.50
CA TYR A 71 -7.50 12.29 -6.22
C TYR A 71 -7.27 13.72 -5.75
N ALA A 72 -8.30 14.55 -5.90
CA ALA A 72 -8.33 15.91 -5.39
C ALA A 72 -9.68 16.22 -4.76
N LYS A 73 -9.67 16.83 -3.58
CA LYS A 73 -10.87 17.34 -2.92
C LYS A 73 -11.26 18.67 -3.54
N ASN A 74 -12.49 18.78 -4.05
CA ASN A 74 -13.00 20.05 -4.56
C ASN A 74 -13.54 20.93 -3.41
N ARG A 75 -13.81 22.21 -3.69
CA ARG A 75 -14.34 23.17 -2.68
C ARG A 75 -15.72 22.80 -2.12
N ARG A 76 -16.46 21.90 -2.78
CA ARG A 76 -17.78 21.40 -2.39
C ARG A 76 -17.71 20.05 -1.64
N ARG A 77 -16.51 19.57 -1.31
CA ARG A 77 -16.23 18.27 -0.68
C ARG A 77 -16.46 17.05 -1.57
N ASP A 78 -16.67 17.21 -2.87
CA ASP A 78 -16.63 16.07 -3.78
C ASP A 78 -15.17 15.67 -4.05
N ILE A 79 -14.97 14.38 -4.36
CA ILE A 79 -13.67 13.84 -4.73
C ILE A 79 -13.61 13.71 -6.25
N ASN A 80 -12.65 14.40 -6.86
CA ASN A 80 -12.31 14.23 -8.26
C ASN A 80 -11.19 13.20 -8.38
N TYR A 81 -11.47 12.07 -9.03
CA TYR A 81 -10.46 11.05 -9.29
C TYR A 81 -9.73 11.33 -10.60
N GLY A 82 -8.42 11.16 -10.57
CA GLY A 82 -7.57 11.14 -11.74
C GLY A 82 -7.57 9.78 -12.44
N PRO A 83 -6.79 9.64 -13.52
CA PRO A 83 -6.59 8.35 -14.17
C PRO A 83 -5.85 7.38 -13.25
N ILE A 84 -6.32 6.13 -13.21
CA ILE A 84 -5.63 5.05 -12.50
C ILE A 84 -4.33 4.69 -13.23
N GLN A 85 -3.27 4.47 -12.46
CA GLN A 85 -1.97 4.02 -12.96
C GLN A 85 -1.60 2.72 -12.26
N ALA A 86 -1.14 1.74 -13.01
CA ALA A 86 -0.68 0.47 -12.46
C ALA A 86 0.70 0.13 -13.03
N HIS A 87 1.60 -0.34 -12.17
CA HIS A 87 2.93 -0.78 -12.56
C HIS A 87 3.36 -2.00 -11.74
N ALA A 88 4.47 -2.62 -12.14
CA ALA A 88 5.09 -3.67 -11.35
C ALA A 88 5.40 -3.14 -9.94
N GLY A 89 4.93 -3.87 -8.93
CA GLY A 89 5.12 -3.54 -7.52
C GLY A 89 6.27 -4.32 -6.89
N PRO A 90 6.69 -3.96 -5.68
CA PRO A 90 7.70 -4.71 -4.94
C PRO A 90 7.13 -6.01 -4.36
N HIS A 91 7.99 -7.02 -4.25
CA HIS A 91 7.70 -8.25 -3.52
C HIS A 91 8.09 -8.08 -2.05
N ARG A 92 7.10 -7.91 -1.17
CA ARG A 92 7.33 -7.68 0.27
C ARG A 92 6.84 -8.85 1.12
N ILE A 93 5.92 -9.67 0.60
CA ILE A 93 5.24 -10.74 1.30
C ILE A 93 5.79 -12.11 0.89
N TRP A 94 5.86 -12.38 -0.41
CA TRP A 94 6.43 -13.60 -0.98
C TRP A 94 7.79 -13.28 -1.63
N GLU A 95 8.60 -14.32 -1.81
CA GLU A 95 9.85 -14.21 -2.55
C GLU A 95 9.55 -14.12 -4.05
N THR A 96 10.36 -13.38 -4.80
CA THR A 96 10.26 -13.39 -6.26
C THR A 96 10.59 -14.81 -6.75
N PRO A 97 9.71 -15.46 -7.53
CA PRO A 97 10.03 -16.76 -8.10
C PRO A 97 11.32 -16.64 -8.92
N GLU A 98 12.29 -17.53 -8.69
CA GLU A 98 13.42 -17.70 -9.61
C GLU A 98 12.83 -18.04 -10.99
N ARG A 99 13.12 -17.19 -11.99
CA ARG A 99 12.66 -17.36 -13.37
C ARG A 99 13.75 -17.90 -14.26
#